data_AF-A0A7C5FLK9-F1
#
_entry.id   AF-A0A7C5FLK9-F1
#
_cell.length_a   1.000
_cell.length_b   1.000
_cell.length_c   1.000
_cell.angle_alpha   90.00
_cell.angle_beta   90.00
_cell.angle_gamma   90.00
#
_symmetry.space_group_name_H-M   'P 1'
#
loop_
_entity.id
_entity.type
_entity.pdbx_description
1 polymer ?
#
loop_
_entity_poly.entity_id
_entity_poly.type
_entity_poly.pdbx_seq_one_letter_code
_entity_poly.pdbx_strand_id
1 'polypeptide(L)'
;MKELANLTYKEEVELLKDEENFEELGDKRYLHHEDVEARLYWAFCRPSGSSREQIMDPEPIVSIMAFNHSRLGALERFKLLHPDLLKSANLRKKISNRSRMLFRDLTDNDFRELNLVLDIAPEFLNMAVDQLINGRKWNDTPADLIEATKFIQRSHEYWSTDYWSALFAKLEQIEDYEADEIKKFLVTVKDKKQFIDRKILHYFQEETKKWLDECELHTLQKKSIERVARELG
;
A
#
# COMPACT_ATOMS: atom_id res chain seq x y z
N MET A 1 10.82 6.73 -24.31
CA MET A 1 11.11 5.28 -24.34
C MET A 1 11.45 4.86 -25.78
N LYS A 2 12.65 5.19 -26.24
CA LYS A 2 13.23 4.64 -27.48
C LYS A 2 14.44 3.72 -27.21
N GLU A 3 14.76 3.47 -25.93
CA GLU A 3 16.02 2.84 -25.50
C GLU A 3 15.89 1.35 -25.12
N LEU A 4 14.76 0.69 -25.37
CA LEU A 4 14.51 -0.69 -24.92
C LEU A 4 14.12 -1.64 -26.07
N ALA A 5 14.45 -1.26 -27.31
CA ALA A 5 14.06 -2.00 -28.50
C ALA A 5 15.26 -2.52 -29.31
N ASN A 6 16.40 -2.78 -28.66
CA ASN A 6 17.31 -3.77 -29.22
C ASN A 6 16.74 -5.14 -28.84
N LEU A 7 16.38 -5.89 -29.89
CA LEU A 7 15.70 -7.17 -29.82
C LEU A 7 16.71 -8.32 -29.77
N THR A 8 17.94 -8.06 -29.32
CA THR A 8 19.08 -8.96 -29.49
C THR A 8 18.78 -10.34 -28.94
N TYR A 9 18.17 -10.41 -27.75
CA TYR A 9 17.79 -11.66 -27.09
C TYR A 9 16.31 -12.03 -27.25
N LYS A 10 15.52 -11.22 -27.97
CA LYS A 10 14.08 -11.48 -28.12
C LYS A 10 13.86 -12.79 -28.86
N GLU A 11 14.48 -12.96 -30.03
CA GLU A 11 14.29 -14.16 -30.86
C GLU A 11 14.71 -15.42 -30.10
N GLU A 12 15.83 -15.36 -29.37
CA GLU A 12 16.30 -16.47 -28.54
C GLU A 12 15.31 -16.85 -27.45
N VAL A 13 14.75 -15.86 -26.75
CA VAL A 13 13.79 -16.11 -25.68
C VAL A 13 12.43 -16.56 -26.22
N GLU A 14 11.97 -16.06 -27.37
CA GLU A 14 10.75 -16.55 -28.01
C GLU A 14 10.88 -18.04 -28.36
N LEU A 15 12.04 -18.49 -28.85
CA LEU A 15 12.28 -19.91 -29.11
C LEU A 15 12.22 -20.77 -27.83
N LEU A 16 12.56 -20.20 -26.67
CA LEU A 16 12.53 -20.90 -25.39
C LEU A 16 11.13 -21.00 -24.78
N LYS A 17 10.16 -20.18 -25.21
CA LYS A 17 8.82 -20.13 -24.60
C LYS A 17 8.01 -21.41 -24.78
N ASP A 18 8.31 -22.17 -25.83
CA ASP A 18 7.61 -23.41 -26.14
C ASP A 18 8.16 -24.61 -25.33
N GLU A 19 9.23 -24.41 -24.56
CA GLU A 19 9.83 -25.45 -23.70
C GLU A 19 9.05 -25.61 -22.38
N GLU A 20 8.81 -26.85 -21.94
CA GLU A 20 8.07 -27.13 -20.69
C GLU A 20 8.74 -26.53 -19.44
N ASN A 21 10.07 -26.40 -19.45
CA ASN A 21 10.89 -25.82 -18.37
C ASN A 21 11.44 -24.42 -18.72
N PHE A 22 10.70 -23.64 -19.52
CA PHE A 22 11.08 -22.30 -20.00
C PHE A 22 11.70 -21.40 -18.92
N GLU A 23 11.06 -21.27 -17.76
CA GLU A 23 11.55 -20.39 -16.68
C GLU A 23 12.88 -20.86 -16.11
N GLU A 24 13.06 -22.16 -15.87
CA GLU A 24 14.32 -22.71 -15.34
C GLU A 24 15.47 -22.56 -16.36
N LEU A 25 15.19 -22.81 -17.64
CA LEU A 25 16.15 -22.62 -18.72
C LEU A 25 16.53 -21.15 -18.86
N GLY A 26 15.56 -20.25 -18.82
CA GLY A 26 15.78 -18.82 -18.90
C GLY A 26 16.53 -18.27 -17.69
N ASP A 27 16.22 -18.72 -16.47
CA ASP A 27 16.96 -18.34 -15.26
C ASP A 27 18.42 -18.81 -15.37
N LYS A 28 18.67 -20.06 -15.78
CA LYS A 28 20.02 -20.59 -15.97
C LYS A 28 20.84 -19.80 -17.00
N ARG A 29 20.19 -19.31 -18.06
CA ARG A 29 20.86 -18.60 -19.16
C ARG A 29 21.03 -17.11 -18.91
N TYR A 30 20.01 -16.46 -18.37
CA TYR A 30 19.89 -15.01 -18.41
C TYR A 30 19.91 -14.33 -17.05
N LEU A 31 19.73 -15.05 -15.93
CA LEU A 31 19.63 -14.41 -14.61
C LEU A 31 20.93 -13.71 -14.19
N HIS A 32 22.09 -14.33 -14.45
CA HIS A 32 23.42 -13.79 -14.11
C HIS A 32 24.28 -13.55 -15.35
N HIS A 33 23.65 -13.38 -16.51
CA HIS A 33 24.35 -13.18 -17.78
C HIS A 33 25.23 -11.93 -17.72
N GLU A 34 26.41 -11.94 -18.33
CA GLU A 34 27.35 -10.79 -18.28
C GLU A 34 26.74 -9.55 -18.96
N ASP A 35 26.05 -9.75 -20.08
CA ASP A 35 25.33 -8.69 -20.81
C ASP A 35 24.08 -8.21 -20.04
N VAL A 36 24.05 -6.90 -19.78
CA VAL A 36 22.94 -6.19 -19.13
C VAL A 36 21.65 -6.29 -19.94
N GLU A 37 21.74 -6.26 -21.28
CA GLU A 37 20.56 -6.33 -22.14
C GLU A 37 19.84 -7.69 -22.00
N ALA A 38 20.60 -8.77 -21.86
CA ALA A 38 20.06 -10.11 -21.61
C ALA A 38 19.31 -10.18 -20.27
N ARG A 39 19.94 -9.70 -19.18
CA ARG A 39 19.30 -9.69 -17.84
C ARG A 39 18.06 -8.80 -17.81
N LEU A 40 18.14 -7.63 -18.46
CA LEU A 40 17.05 -6.66 -18.58
C LEU A 40 15.85 -7.27 -19.31
N TYR A 41 16.10 -7.92 -20.45
CA TYR A 41 15.05 -8.56 -21.23
C TYR A 41 14.44 -9.74 -20.49
N TRP A 42 15.25 -10.56 -19.82
CA TRP A 42 14.74 -11.65 -18.98
C TRP A 42 13.87 -11.14 -17.82
N ALA A 43 14.27 -10.06 -17.14
CA ALA A 43 13.46 -9.45 -16.08
C ALA A 43 12.08 -9.01 -16.58
N PHE A 44 11.96 -8.59 -17.84
CA PHE A 44 10.68 -8.20 -18.45
C PHE A 44 9.77 -9.38 -18.77
N CYS A 45 10.32 -10.49 -19.29
CA CYS A 45 9.54 -11.60 -19.86
C CYS A 45 9.45 -12.87 -18.99
N ARG A 46 10.14 -12.90 -17.84
CA ARG A 46 10.11 -14.05 -16.90
C ARG A 46 8.66 -14.42 -16.51
N PRO A 47 8.20 -15.68 -16.72
CA PRO A 47 6.78 -16.05 -16.59
C PRO A 47 6.15 -15.77 -15.23
N SER A 48 6.84 -16.11 -14.14
CA SER A 48 6.35 -15.89 -12.77
C SER A 48 6.54 -14.44 -12.30
N GLY A 49 6.95 -13.53 -13.19
CA GLY A 49 7.44 -12.21 -12.87
C GLY A 49 8.88 -12.24 -12.38
N SER A 50 9.48 -11.06 -12.27
CA SER A 50 10.88 -10.92 -11.89
C SER A 50 11.13 -11.34 -10.44
N SER A 51 12.23 -12.06 -10.23
CA SER A 51 12.63 -12.63 -8.94
C SER A 51 13.25 -11.59 -8.00
N ARG A 52 13.46 -11.96 -6.72
CA ARG A 52 14.15 -11.12 -5.73
C ARG A 52 15.52 -10.66 -6.23
N GLU A 53 16.27 -11.59 -6.79
CA GLU A 53 17.61 -11.36 -7.29
C GLU A 53 17.63 -10.34 -8.43
N GLN A 54 16.66 -10.39 -9.35
CA GLN A 54 16.58 -9.42 -10.44
C GLN A 54 16.24 -8.01 -9.95
N ILE A 55 15.47 -7.87 -8.87
CA ILE A 55 15.21 -6.55 -8.26
C ILE A 55 16.49 -6.02 -7.61
N MET A 56 17.34 -6.90 -7.09
CA MET A 56 18.64 -6.55 -6.51
C MET A 56 19.78 -6.43 -7.54
N ASP A 57 19.49 -6.51 -8.84
CA ASP A 57 20.52 -6.44 -9.88
C ASP A 57 21.38 -5.17 -9.70
N PRO A 58 22.73 -5.29 -9.79
CA PRO A 58 23.63 -4.15 -9.60
C PRO A 58 23.42 -3.05 -10.66
N GLU A 59 22.84 -3.37 -11.81
CA GLU A 59 22.51 -2.38 -12.84
C GLU A 59 21.14 -1.76 -12.57
N PRO A 60 21.04 -0.43 -12.32
CA PRO A 60 19.78 0.22 -11.95
C PRO A 60 18.67 0.00 -12.96
N ILE A 61 18.99 -0.12 -14.26
CA ILE A 61 17.98 -0.31 -15.30
C ILE A 61 17.34 -1.71 -15.25
N VAL A 62 18.11 -2.74 -14.90
CA VAL A 62 17.62 -4.12 -14.73
C VAL A 62 16.77 -4.19 -13.46
N SER A 63 17.26 -3.63 -12.36
CA SER A 63 16.51 -3.52 -11.10
C SER A 63 15.15 -2.82 -11.29
N ILE A 64 15.12 -1.72 -12.04
CA ILE A 64 13.88 -0.98 -12.37
C ILE A 64 12.90 -1.84 -13.16
N MET A 65 13.40 -2.56 -14.18
CA MET A 65 12.57 -3.45 -14.97
C MET A 65 12.00 -4.56 -14.10
N ALA A 66 12.86 -5.17 -13.28
CA ALA A 66 12.47 -6.24 -12.37
C ALA A 66 11.42 -5.77 -11.35
N PHE A 67 11.61 -4.60 -10.74
CA PHE A 67 10.63 -4.01 -9.82
C PHE A 67 9.24 -3.86 -10.48
N ASN A 68 9.22 -3.37 -11.72
CA ASN A 68 7.99 -3.11 -12.48
C ASN A 68 7.26 -4.40 -12.89
N HIS A 69 7.99 -5.49 -13.16
CA HIS A 69 7.48 -6.76 -13.69
C HIS A 69 7.43 -7.89 -12.66
N SER A 70 7.89 -7.65 -11.43
CA SER A 70 7.75 -8.60 -10.34
C SER A 70 6.27 -8.87 -9.98
N ARG A 71 6.02 -10.02 -9.37
CA ARG A 71 4.76 -10.38 -8.70
C ARG A 71 4.85 -10.33 -7.17
N LEU A 72 6.01 -9.98 -6.60
CA LEU A 72 6.21 -9.86 -5.15
C LEU A 72 5.31 -8.77 -4.54
N GLY A 73 5.08 -8.85 -3.22
CA GLY A 73 4.35 -7.83 -2.46
C GLY A 73 5.10 -6.48 -2.42
N ALA A 74 4.41 -5.41 -2.00
CA ALA A 74 4.99 -4.07 -2.05
C ALA A 74 6.22 -3.95 -1.15
N LEU A 75 6.10 -4.33 0.13
CA LEU A 75 7.19 -4.28 1.10
C LEU A 75 8.42 -5.03 0.64
N GLU A 76 8.23 -6.21 0.06
CA GLU A 76 9.32 -7.02 -0.44
C GLU A 76 10.04 -6.34 -1.59
N ARG A 77 9.31 -5.79 -2.57
CA ARG A 77 9.94 -5.03 -3.66
C ARG A 77 10.70 -3.80 -3.16
N PHE A 78 10.13 -3.06 -2.22
CA PHE A 78 10.77 -1.85 -1.68
C PHE A 78 11.99 -2.17 -0.81
N LYS A 79 12.01 -3.30 -0.08
CA LYS A 79 13.21 -3.78 0.64
C LYS A 79 14.38 -4.10 -0.28
N LEU A 80 14.08 -4.56 -1.49
CA LEU A 80 15.08 -4.95 -2.49
C LEU A 80 15.44 -3.82 -3.45
N LEU A 81 14.84 -2.63 -3.27
CA LEU A 81 14.98 -1.52 -4.20
C LEU A 81 16.44 -1.07 -4.30
N HIS A 82 16.93 -0.91 -5.53
CA HIS A 82 18.30 -0.45 -5.74
C HIS A 82 18.55 0.93 -5.11
N PRO A 83 19.63 1.13 -4.33
CA PRO A 83 19.85 2.36 -3.54
C PRO A 83 19.83 3.66 -4.36
N ASP A 84 20.27 3.61 -5.62
CA ASP A 84 20.29 4.80 -6.49
C ASP A 84 18.89 5.33 -6.82
N LEU A 85 17.85 4.49 -6.74
CA LEU A 85 16.47 4.96 -6.92
C LEU A 85 16.04 5.86 -5.76
N LEU A 86 16.45 5.58 -4.53
CA LEU A 86 16.15 6.45 -3.39
C LEU A 86 16.88 7.80 -3.50
N LYS A 87 18.06 7.81 -4.13
CA LYS A 87 18.86 9.03 -4.31
C LYS A 87 18.47 9.87 -5.54
N SER A 88 17.86 9.27 -6.57
CA SER A 88 17.58 9.94 -7.84
C SER A 88 16.09 10.03 -8.18
N ALA A 89 15.54 11.25 -8.14
CA ALA A 89 14.16 11.51 -8.56
C ALA A 89 13.89 11.09 -10.03
N ASN A 90 14.90 11.20 -10.90
CA ASN A 90 14.77 10.78 -12.30
C ASN A 90 14.63 9.25 -12.43
N LEU A 91 15.34 8.48 -11.60
CA LEU A 91 15.18 7.03 -11.57
C LEU A 91 13.85 6.61 -10.93
N ARG A 92 13.40 7.29 -9.86
CA ARG A 92 12.06 7.03 -9.28
C ARG A 92 10.92 7.19 -10.27
N LYS A 93 11.01 8.16 -11.19
CA LYS A 93 10.02 8.32 -12.27
C LYS A 93 9.83 7.04 -13.09
N LYS A 94 10.88 6.23 -13.27
CA LYS A 94 10.84 4.99 -14.05
C LYS A 94 10.06 3.86 -13.37
N ILE A 95 9.88 3.90 -12.05
CA ILE A 95 9.02 2.94 -11.31
C ILE A 95 7.69 3.54 -10.86
N SER A 96 7.48 4.84 -11.10
CA SER A 96 6.35 5.60 -10.54
C SER A 96 4.97 5.00 -10.82
N ASN A 97 4.75 4.43 -12.01
CA ASN A 97 3.47 3.81 -12.35
C ASN A 97 3.20 2.55 -11.52
N ARG A 98 4.21 1.68 -11.37
CA ARG A 98 4.07 0.48 -10.54
C ARG A 98 3.96 0.85 -9.07
N SER A 99 4.80 1.76 -8.59
CA SER A 99 4.73 2.28 -7.21
C SER A 99 3.34 2.85 -6.91
N ARG A 100 2.74 3.62 -7.83
CA ARG A 100 1.39 4.16 -7.65
C ARG A 100 0.35 3.06 -7.47
N MET A 101 0.41 2.00 -8.27
CA MET A 101 -0.50 0.85 -8.12
C MET A 101 -0.32 0.15 -6.77
N LEU A 102 0.92 -0.01 -6.32
CA LEU A 102 1.23 -0.62 -5.02
C LEU A 102 0.75 0.26 -3.86
N PHE A 103 1.02 1.57 -3.90
CA PHE A 103 0.54 2.48 -2.86
C PHE A 103 -0.98 2.57 -2.81
N ARG A 104 -1.67 2.50 -3.96
CA ARG A 104 -3.14 2.40 -3.98
C ARG A 104 -3.63 1.18 -3.20
N ASP A 105 -3.06 0.02 -3.49
CA ASP A 105 -3.41 -1.23 -2.82
C ASP A 105 -3.14 -1.15 -1.31
N LEU A 106 -1.98 -0.63 -0.91
CA LEU A 106 -1.61 -0.44 0.49
C LEU A 106 -2.54 0.54 1.23
N THR A 107 -2.86 1.68 0.62
CA THR A 107 -3.78 2.68 1.21
C THR A 107 -5.23 2.20 1.28
N ASP A 108 -5.57 1.15 0.53
CA ASP A 108 -6.89 0.54 0.54
C ASP A 108 -7.00 -0.61 1.54
N ASN A 109 -5.90 -1.36 1.76
CA ASN A 109 -5.95 -2.67 2.44
C ASN A 109 -5.09 -2.77 3.69
N ASP A 110 -3.91 -2.16 3.70
CA ASP A 110 -2.89 -2.48 4.71
C ASP A 110 -2.02 -1.26 5.05
N PHE A 111 -2.54 -0.47 6.00
CA PHE A 111 -1.80 0.64 6.57
C PHE A 111 -0.54 0.20 7.34
N ARG A 112 -0.46 -1.05 7.81
CA ARG A 112 0.75 -1.57 8.48
C ARG A 112 1.87 -1.74 7.47
N GLU A 113 1.59 -2.44 6.36
CA GLU A 113 2.57 -2.60 5.28
C GLU A 113 2.90 -1.24 4.63
N LEU A 114 1.92 -0.35 4.48
CA LEU A 114 2.12 1.03 4.03
C LEU A 114 3.18 1.75 4.86
N ASN A 115 3.04 1.73 6.18
CA ASN A 115 3.99 2.38 7.08
C ASN A 115 5.39 1.77 6.96
N LEU A 116 5.49 0.44 6.88
CA LEU A 116 6.78 -0.26 6.70
C LEU A 116 7.45 0.10 5.37
N VAL A 117 6.69 0.22 4.28
CA VAL A 117 7.21 0.65 2.98
C VAL A 117 7.74 2.07 3.06
N LEU A 118 6.98 2.97 3.68
CA LEU A 118 7.39 4.37 3.80
C LEU A 118 8.58 4.55 4.74
N ASP A 119 8.82 3.65 5.70
CA ASP A 119 10.05 3.66 6.52
C ASP A 119 11.30 3.39 5.67
N ILE A 120 11.16 2.60 4.61
CA ILE A 120 12.25 2.28 3.67
C ILE A 120 12.38 3.37 2.60
N ALA A 121 11.25 3.84 2.07
CA ALA A 121 11.20 4.74 0.91
C ALA A 121 10.31 5.97 1.18
N PRO A 122 10.71 6.86 2.12
CA PRO A 122 9.91 8.01 2.53
C PRO A 122 9.67 9.02 1.40
N GLU A 123 10.49 9.01 0.35
CA GLU A 123 10.34 9.86 -0.83
C GLU A 123 9.02 9.62 -1.61
N PHE A 124 8.32 8.52 -1.31
CA PHE A 124 7.02 8.19 -1.90
C PHE A 124 5.83 8.60 -1.03
N LEU A 125 6.03 9.29 0.09
CA LEU A 125 4.94 9.73 0.96
C LEU A 125 3.89 10.56 0.20
N ASN A 126 4.31 11.46 -0.69
CA ASN A 126 3.41 12.24 -1.52
C ASN A 126 2.52 11.36 -2.42
N MET A 127 3.05 10.24 -2.92
CA MET A 127 2.32 9.27 -3.73
C MET A 127 1.36 8.46 -2.89
N ALA A 128 1.75 8.05 -1.67
CA ALA A 128 0.84 7.39 -0.73
C ALA A 128 -0.34 8.30 -0.38
N VAL A 129 -0.10 9.58 -0.09
CA VAL A 129 -1.15 10.56 0.17
C VAL A 129 -2.04 10.78 -1.05
N ASP A 130 -1.46 10.94 -2.25
CA ASP A 130 -2.24 11.05 -3.49
C ASP A 130 -3.14 9.83 -3.70
N GLN A 131 -2.66 8.62 -3.44
CA GLN A 131 -3.46 7.41 -3.57
C GLN A 131 -4.48 7.22 -2.46
N LEU A 132 -4.26 7.75 -1.26
CA LEU A 132 -5.32 7.83 -0.25
C LEU A 132 -6.48 8.70 -0.75
N ILE A 133 -6.17 9.90 -1.27
CA ILE A 133 -7.19 10.91 -1.65
C ILE A 133 -7.88 10.54 -2.97
N ASN A 134 -7.10 10.18 -3.98
CA ASN A 134 -7.55 10.03 -5.37
C ASN A 134 -7.61 8.57 -5.82
N GLY A 135 -7.05 7.63 -5.04
CA GLY A 135 -7.08 6.22 -5.37
C GLY A 135 -8.49 5.67 -5.25
N ARG A 136 -8.86 4.81 -6.20
CA ARG A 136 -10.14 4.08 -6.12
C ARG A 136 -10.11 3.12 -4.92
N LYS A 137 -11.18 3.12 -4.12
CA LYS A 137 -11.46 2.08 -3.12
C LYS A 137 -11.98 0.83 -3.81
N TRP A 138 -11.35 -0.32 -3.57
CA TRP A 138 -11.69 -1.61 -4.16
C TRP A 138 -12.09 -2.62 -3.09
N ASN A 139 -11.58 -2.45 -1.87
CA ASN A 139 -11.84 -3.32 -0.74
C ASN A 139 -12.52 -2.57 0.40
N ASP A 140 -13.27 -3.33 1.20
CA ASP A 140 -13.97 -2.83 2.39
C ASP A 140 -13.28 -3.24 3.68
N THR A 141 -11.95 -3.48 3.64
CA THR A 141 -11.18 -3.78 4.85
C THR A 141 -10.92 -2.50 5.63
N PRO A 142 -11.41 -2.37 6.87
CA PRO A 142 -11.17 -1.18 7.68
C PRO A 142 -9.69 -1.06 8.05
N ALA A 143 -9.17 0.16 8.01
CA ALA A 143 -7.81 0.45 8.42
C ALA A 143 -7.64 0.26 9.93
N ASP A 144 -6.50 -0.32 10.34
CA ASP A 144 -6.10 -0.37 11.74
C ASP A 144 -5.89 1.05 12.28
N LEU A 145 -6.59 1.39 13.38
CA LEU A 145 -6.61 2.75 13.92
C LEU A 145 -5.24 3.25 14.38
N ILE A 146 -4.38 2.35 14.86
CA ILE A 146 -3.02 2.70 15.31
C ILE A 146 -2.13 2.92 14.09
N GLU A 147 -2.23 2.07 13.08
CA GLU A 147 -1.46 2.25 11.84
C GLU A 147 -1.92 3.48 11.04
N ALA A 148 -3.22 3.77 11.01
CA ALA A 148 -3.76 5.02 10.47
C ALA A 148 -3.22 6.24 11.24
N THR A 149 -3.11 6.15 12.56
CA THR A 149 -2.51 7.19 13.41
C THR A 149 -1.05 7.44 13.07
N LYS A 150 -0.25 6.38 12.86
CA LYS A 150 1.14 6.53 12.41
C LYS A 150 1.22 7.20 11.03
N PHE A 151 0.35 6.82 10.10
CA PHE A 151 0.31 7.45 8.78
C PHE A 151 -0.06 8.94 8.87
N ILE A 152 -1.07 9.30 9.68
CA ILE A 152 -1.46 10.69 9.98
C ILE A 152 -0.26 11.53 10.44
N GLN A 153 0.52 11.02 11.40
CA GLN A 153 1.66 11.75 11.96
C GLN A 153 2.73 12.04 10.91
N ARG A 154 2.95 11.07 10.01
CA ARG A 154 3.92 11.20 8.92
C ARG A 154 3.47 12.15 7.82
N SER A 155 2.17 12.20 7.54
CA SER A 155 1.59 12.98 6.44
C SER A 155 1.13 14.39 6.83
N HIS A 156 1.56 14.92 7.98
CA HIS A 156 1.06 16.18 8.55
C HIS A 156 1.14 17.39 7.59
N GLU A 157 2.15 17.45 6.73
CA GLU A 157 2.33 18.50 5.73
C GLU A 157 1.26 18.48 4.62
N TYR A 158 0.55 17.36 4.46
CA TYR A 158 -0.46 17.15 3.42
C TYR A 158 -1.91 17.22 3.92
N TRP A 159 -2.13 17.54 5.20
CA TRP A 159 -3.47 17.56 5.77
C TRP A 159 -4.35 18.61 5.07
N SER A 160 -5.47 18.15 4.56
CA SER A 160 -6.52 18.94 3.91
C SER A 160 -7.89 18.35 4.25
N THR A 161 -8.97 19.03 3.87
CA THR A 161 -10.33 18.47 4.02
C THR A 161 -10.46 17.14 3.28
N ASP A 162 -9.94 17.07 2.04
CA ASP A 162 -10.00 15.86 1.21
C ASP A 162 -9.18 14.72 1.83
N TYR A 163 -8.02 15.03 2.42
CA TYR A 163 -7.21 14.05 3.15
C TYR A 163 -8.01 13.39 4.29
N TRP A 164 -8.65 14.19 5.15
CA TRP A 164 -9.39 13.67 6.29
C TRP A 164 -10.63 12.90 5.86
N SER A 165 -11.36 13.41 4.85
CA SER A 165 -12.51 12.73 4.27
C SER A 165 -12.12 11.35 3.73
N ALA A 166 -11.05 11.28 2.93
CA ALA A 166 -10.55 10.04 2.36
C ALA A 166 -10.05 9.06 3.45
N LEU A 167 -9.37 9.55 4.48
CA LEU A 167 -8.91 8.73 5.59
C LEU A 167 -10.09 8.13 6.37
N PHE A 168 -11.10 8.94 6.72
CA PHE A 168 -12.26 8.45 7.48
C PHE A 168 -13.07 7.41 6.70
N ALA A 169 -13.13 7.53 5.37
CA ALA A 169 -13.74 6.52 4.50
C ALA A 169 -12.99 5.16 4.47
N LYS A 170 -11.77 5.10 5.02
CA LYS A 170 -11.01 3.85 5.23
C LYS A 170 -11.20 3.26 6.63
N LEU A 171 -11.82 3.98 7.57
CA LEU A 171 -12.04 3.48 8.92
C LEU A 171 -13.26 2.56 8.97
N GLU A 172 -13.45 1.94 10.13
CA GLU A 172 -14.65 1.15 10.42
C GLU A 172 -15.93 2.00 10.26
N GLN A 173 -16.89 1.52 9.48
CA GLN A 173 -18.18 2.17 9.32
C GLN A 173 -19.17 1.54 10.31
N ILE A 174 -19.67 2.33 11.26
CA ILE A 174 -20.49 1.84 12.38
C ILE A 174 -22.00 2.01 12.16
N GLU A 175 -22.40 2.48 10.98
CA GLU A 175 -23.79 2.81 10.64
C GLU A 175 -24.71 1.59 10.77
N ASP A 176 -24.24 0.42 10.32
CA ASP A 176 -25.02 -0.82 10.30
C ASP A 176 -24.87 -1.67 11.58
N TYR A 177 -24.15 -1.16 12.58
CA TYR A 177 -23.88 -1.95 13.79
C TYR A 177 -25.13 -2.12 14.65
N GLU A 178 -25.25 -3.32 15.24
CA GLU A 178 -26.18 -3.54 16.35
C GLU A 178 -25.66 -2.93 17.67
N ALA A 179 -26.56 -2.77 18.64
CA ALA A 179 -26.27 -2.14 19.93
C ALA A 179 -25.07 -2.76 20.68
N ASP A 180 -24.94 -4.08 20.62
CA ASP A 180 -23.85 -4.80 21.27
C ASP A 180 -22.54 -4.69 20.48
N GLU A 181 -22.61 -4.58 19.14
CA GLU A 181 -21.44 -4.44 18.26
C GLU A 181 -20.79 -3.08 18.44
N ILE A 182 -21.58 -1.99 18.37
CA ILE A 182 -21.06 -0.63 18.59
C ILE A 182 -20.49 -0.47 19.99
N LYS A 183 -21.12 -1.05 21.00
CA LYS A 183 -20.58 -1.00 22.37
C LYS A 183 -19.24 -1.74 22.49
N LYS A 184 -19.13 -2.94 21.91
CA LYS A 184 -17.87 -3.72 21.90
C LYS A 184 -16.77 -2.98 21.14
N PHE A 185 -17.10 -2.41 19.99
CA PHE A 185 -16.18 -1.62 19.19
C PHE A 185 -15.66 -0.40 19.96
N LEU A 186 -16.56 0.42 20.52
CA LEU A 186 -16.18 1.62 21.27
C LEU A 186 -15.35 1.30 22.50
N VAL A 187 -15.62 0.19 23.20
CA VAL A 187 -14.76 -0.28 24.31
C VAL A 187 -13.36 -0.63 23.80
N THR A 188 -13.26 -1.31 22.66
CA THR A 188 -11.97 -1.64 22.04
C THR A 188 -11.19 -0.39 21.64
N VAL A 189 -11.86 0.61 21.07
CA VAL A 189 -11.25 1.91 20.72
C VAL A 189 -10.80 2.63 21.99
N LYS A 190 -11.66 2.67 23.02
CA LYS A 190 -11.37 3.31 24.31
C LYS A 190 -10.12 2.71 24.97
N ASP A 191 -9.98 1.39 24.99
CA ASP A 191 -8.86 0.70 25.63
C ASP A 191 -7.51 1.02 24.94
N LYS A 192 -7.56 1.43 23.66
CA LYS A 192 -6.38 1.79 22.86
C LYS A 192 -6.25 3.29 22.60
N LYS A 193 -7.14 4.13 23.13
CA LYS A 193 -7.29 5.55 22.74
C LYS A 193 -6.02 6.39 22.84
N GLN A 194 -5.13 6.07 23.78
CA GLN A 194 -3.85 6.76 23.96
C GLN A 194 -2.88 6.60 22.76
N PHE A 195 -3.12 5.62 21.89
CA PHE A 195 -2.34 5.35 20.68
C PHE A 195 -3.06 5.78 19.39
N ILE A 196 -4.25 6.39 19.50
CA ILE A 196 -5.09 6.76 18.37
C ILE A 196 -5.13 8.29 18.25
N ASP A 197 -5.06 8.80 17.02
CA ASP A 197 -5.14 10.23 16.77
C ASP A 197 -6.47 10.81 17.26
N ARG A 198 -6.40 11.97 17.92
CA ARG A 198 -7.58 12.68 18.44
C ARG A 198 -8.67 12.92 17.41
N LYS A 199 -8.33 13.11 16.13
CA LYS A 199 -9.32 13.32 15.07
C LYS A 199 -10.07 12.05 14.71
N ILE A 200 -9.42 10.88 14.80
CA ILE A 200 -10.08 9.58 14.65
C ILE A 200 -11.03 9.34 15.83
N LEU A 201 -10.58 9.61 17.06
CA LEU A 201 -11.42 9.48 18.25
C LEU A 201 -12.66 10.39 18.16
N HIS A 202 -12.46 11.63 17.75
CA HIS A 202 -13.57 12.57 17.54
C HIS A 202 -14.50 12.15 16.40
N TYR A 203 -13.98 11.61 15.30
CA TYR A 203 -14.81 11.04 14.23
C TYR A 203 -15.76 9.98 14.77
N PHE A 204 -15.27 9.00 15.54
CA PHE A 204 -16.14 7.98 16.11
C PHE A 204 -17.12 8.52 17.15
N GLN A 205 -16.80 9.60 17.87
CA GLN A 205 -17.75 10.27 18.76
C GLN A 205 -18.93 10.84 17.97
N GLU A 206 -18.65 11.53 16.86
CA GLU A 206 -19.69 12.13 16.02
C GLU A 206 -20.51 11.07 15.27
N GLU A 207 -19.88 10.03 14.72
CA GLU A 207 -20.60 8.92 14.07
C GLU A 207 -21.48 8.17 15.08
N THR A 208 -21.00 7.94 16.31
CA THR A 208 -21.82 7.31 17.35
C THR A 208 -23.02 8.17 17.71
N LYS A 209 -22.86 9.50 17.74
CA LYS A 209 -23.95 10.42 18.01
C LYS A 209 -25.02 10.34 16.92
N LYS A 210 -24.63 10.34 15.64
CA LYS A 210 -25.57 10.14 14.52
C LYS A 210 -26.31 8.81 14.64
N TRP A 211 -25.58 7.72 14.88
CA TRP A 211 -26.18 6.39 15.08
C TRP A 211 -27.17 6.37 16.25
N LEU A 212 -26.87 7.07 17.36
CA LEU A 212 -27.76 7.19 18.51
C LEU A 212 -29.04 7.99 18.21
N ASP A 213 -28.95 9.01 17.35
CA ASP A 213 -30.09 9.82 16.94
C ASP A 213 -31.07 9.01 16.06
N GLU A 214 -30.55 8.07 15.26
CA GLU A 214 -31.32 7.28 14.30
C GLU A 214 -31.85 5.94 14.87
N CYS A 215 -31.17 5.34 15.86
CA CYS A 215 -31.56 4.02 16.37
C CYS A 215 -32.86 4.04 17.23
N GLU A 216 -33.62 2.94 17.23
CA GLU A 216 -34.85 2.77 18.02
C GLU A 216 -34.62 2.24 19.46
N LEU A 217 -33.39 2.32 19.96
CA LEU A 217 -33.05 1.79 21.27
C LEU A 217 -33.72 2.54 22.44
N HIS A 218 -33.94 1.81 23.54
CA HIS A 218 -34.41 2.40 24.78
C HIS A 218 -33.39 3.42 25.34
N THR A 219 -33.88 4.48 26.00
CA THR A 219 -33.07 5.60 26.50
C THR A 219 -31.88 5.16 27.37
N LEU A 220 -32.05 4.13 28.19
CA LEU A 220 -30.96 3.62 29.03
C LEU A 220 -29.83 2.96 28.23
N GLN A 221 -30.17 2.26 27.14
CA GLN A 221 -29.18 1.65 26.24
C GLN A 221 -28.41 2.75 25.50
N LYS A 222 -29.13 3.76 24.97
CA LYS A 222 -28.52 4.93 24.33
C LYS A 222 -27.52 5.62 25.27
N LYS A 223 -27.92 5.91 26.51
CA LYS A 223 -27.04 6.52 27.53
C LYS A 223 -25.82 5.66 27.86
N SER A 224 -25.95 4.33 27.85
CA SER A 224 -24.81 3.44 28.09
C SER A 224 -23.77 3.53 26.98
N ILE A 225 -24.20 3.62 25.72
CA ILE A 225 -23.30 3.72 24.54
C ILE A 225 -22.69 5.11 24.48
N GLU A 226 -23.51 6.16 24.64
CA GLU A 226 -23.09 7.56 24.67
C GLU A 226 -21.98 7.80 25.71
N ARG A 227 -22.11 7.19 26.90
CA ARG A 227 -21.07 7.29 27.94
C ARG A 227 -19.72 6.75 27.45
N VAL A 228 -19.69 5.60 26.77
CA VAL A 228 -18.43 5.02 26.27
C VAL A 228 -17.84 5.91 25.18
N ALA A 229 -18.66 6.43 24.26
CA ALA A 229 -18.20 7.35 23.22
C ALA A 229 -17.60 8.65 23.80
N ARG A 230 -18.23 9.24 24.82
CA ARG A 230 -17.69 10.42 25.52
C ARG A 230 -16.33 10.14 26.16
N GLU A 231 -16.06 8.91 26.59
CA GLU A 231 -14.77 8.54 27.19
C GLU A 231 -13.65 8.37 26.15
N LEU A 232 -13.93 8.46 24.84
CA LEU A 232 -12.90 8.44 23.80
C LEU A 232 -12.06 9.72 23.75
N GLY A 233 -12.63 10.87 24.12
CA GLY A 233 -12.02 12.21 23.96
C GLY A 233 -12.06 13.04 25.23
#